data_AF-A0A1A0R6D2-F1
#
_entry.id   AF-A0A1A0R6D2-F1
#
_cell.length_a   1.000
_cell.length_b   1.000
_cell.length_c   1.000
_cell.angle_alpha   90.00
_cell.angle_beta   90.00
_cell.angle_gamma   90.00
#
_symmetry.space_group_name_H-M   'P 1'
#
loop_
_entity.id
_entity.type
_entity.pdbx_description
1 polymer ?
#
loop_
_entity_poly.entity_id
_entity_poly.type
_entity_poly.pdbx_seq_one_letter_code
_entity_poly.pdbx_strand_id
1 'polypeptide(L)'
;MRACSSVLQTAGLDRLLDQLRPGTTWLSVPLVDNVVQVGIGGDFETTTVAVSATPTSVRLRRVDGDRLQVHIVENWTDANSPGVATPVFDEPVEELVLERCDGQWAFGSRMRARPTQLDRFVGTLTRFALAKQLRAGGFDQAVGAA
;
A
#
# COMPACT_ATOMS: atom_id res chain seq x y z
N MET A 1 4.68 -18.77 -20.12
CA MET A 1 3.58 -17.86 -19.75
C MET A 1 3.33 -18.03 -18.27
N ARG A 2 3.65 -17.03 -17.42
CA ARG A 2 3.23 -17.06 -16.01
C ARG A 2 1.71 -16.87 -16.02
N ALA A 3 0.97 -17.74 -15.34
CA ALA A 3 -0.46 -17.60 -15.19
C ALA A 3 -0.73 -16.35 -14.34
N CYS A 4 -1.04 -15.23 -14.99
CA CYS A 4 -1.56 -14.04 -14.35
C CYS A 4 -2.83 -14.45 -13.59
N SER A 5 -2.85 -14.24 -12.29
CA SER A 5 -3.99 -14.64 -11.45
C SER A 5 -4.51 -13.41 -10.72
N SER A 6 -5.83 -13.32 -10.58
CA SER A 6 -6.55 -12.27 -9.84
C SER A 6 -6.16 -10.83 -10.19
N VAL A 7 -6.90 -10.27 -11.15
CA VAL A 7 -6.85 -8.84 -11.48
C VAL A 7 -7.45 -8.02 -10.33
N LEU A 8 -6.87 -6.86 -10.03
CA LEU A 8 -7.48 -5.90 -9.11
C LEU A 8 -8.83 -5.43 -9.68
N GLN A 9 -9.90 -5.51 -8.90
CA GLN A 9 -11.27 -5.40 -9.42
C GLN A 9 -11.82 -3.97 -9.36
N THR A 10 -11.15 -3.08 -8.62
CA THR A 10 -11.62 -1.71 -8.40
C THR A 10 -11.31 -0.82 -9.60
N ALA A 11 -12.38 -0.28 -10.20
CA ALA A 11 -12.30 0.70 -11.27
C ALA A 11 -11.39 1.89 -10.87
N GLY A 12 -10.38 2.16 -11.70
CA GLY A 12 -9.45 3.27 -11.52
C GLY A 12 -8.22 2.96 -10.66
N LEU A 13 -8.12 1.78 -10.02
CA LEU A 13 -6.91 1.40 -9.28
C LEU A 13 -5.71 1.23 -10.22
N ASP A 14 -5.91 0.66 -11.41
CA ASP A 14 -4.85 0.57 -12.43
C ASP A 14 -4.29 1.95 -12.80
N ARG A 15 -5.19 2.92 -13.05
CA ARG A 15 -4.80 4.31 -13.37
C ARG A 15 -4.08 4.99 -12.22
N LEU A 16 -4.40 4.63 -10.99
CA LEU A 16 -3.74 5.17 -9.81
C LEU A 16 -2.32 4.60 -9.66
N LEU A 17 -2.15 3.30 -9.87
CA LEU A 17 -0.83 2.64 -9.89
C LEU A 17 0.04 3.18 -11.03
N ASP A 18 -0.54 3.45 -12.20
CA ASP A 18 0.16 4.02 -13.36
C ASP A 18 0.72 5.43 -13.13
N GLN A 19 0.23 6.14 -12.11
CA GLN A 19 0.75 7.46 -11.74
C GLN A 19 1.99 7.40 -10.85
N LEU A 20 2.32 6.24 -10.28
CA LEU A 20 3.51 6.11 -9.43
C LEU A 20 4.77 6.35 -10.26
N ARG A 21 5.62 7.27 -9.79
CA ARG A 21 6.95 7.44 -10.37
C ARG A 21 7.84 6.26 -9.98
N PRO A 22 8.69 5.74 -10.90
CA PRO A 22 9.66 4.70 -10.57
C PRO A 22 10.56 5.10 -9.39
N GLY A 23 10.88 4.14 -8.54
CA GLY A 23 11.68 4.35 -7.33
C GLY A 23 11.00 3.78 -6.08
N THR A 24 11.55 4.10 -4.91
CA THR A 24 11.00 3.63 -3.63
C THR A 24 10.49 4.78 -2.79
N THR A 25 9.24 4.68 -2.36
CA THR A 25 8.60 5.62 -1.44
C THR A 25 8.37 4.95 -0.10
N TRP A 26 8.90 5.54 0.96
CA TRP A 26 8.81 5.03 2.33
C TRP A 26 7.60 5.65 3.02
N LEU A 27 6.68 4.84 3.55
CA LEU A 27 5.48 5.31 4.24
C LEU A 27 5.52 4.87 5.69
N SER A 28 5.40 5.81 6.62
CA SER A 28 5.15 5.49 8.03
C SER A 28 3.66 5.16 8.19
N VAL A 29 3.37 4.02 8.82
CA VAL A 29 2.00 3.50 8.98
C VAL A 29 1.78 3.03 10.42
N PRO A 30 0.57 3.22 10.99
CA PRO A 30 0.25 2.74 12.32
C PRO A 30 0.40 1.22 12.45
N LEU A 31 0.90 0.77 13.59
CA LEU A 31 1.15 -0.61 13.94
C LEU A 31 0.47 -0.94 15.29
N VAL A 32 -0.33 -2.00 15.32
CA VAL A 32 -0.95 -2.52 16.55
C VAL A 32 -0.79 -4.04 16.54
N ASP A 33 -0.23 -4.61 17.61
CA ASP A 33 0.04 -6.05 17.74
C ASP A 33 0.79 -6.65 16.52
N ASN A 34 1.77 -5.91 16.02
CA ASN A 34 2.55 -6.24 14.82
C ASN A 34 1.74 -6.29 13.50
N VAL A 35 0.54 -5.72 13.48
CA VAL A 35 -0.34 -5.61 12.30
C VAL A 35 -0.49 -4.15 11.89
N VAL A 36 -0.27 -3.87 10.60
CA VAL A 36 -0.47 -2.53 10.04
C VAL A 36 -1.96 -2.21 10.03
N GLN A 37 -2.33 -1.05 10.57
CA GLN A 37 -3.71 -0.60 10.62
C GLN A 37 -3.97 0.49 9.59
N VAL A 38 -5.03 0.33 8.80
CA VAL A 38 -5.50 1.32 7.84
C VAL A 38 -6.89 1.81 8.25
N GLY A 39 -7.09 3.12 8.30
CA GLY A 39 -8.37 3.72 8.69
C GLY A 39 -8.46 4.13 10.16
N ILE A 40 -7.36 4.03 10.92
CA ILE A 40 -7.27 4.52 12.29
C ILE A 40 -6.57 5.89 12.35
N GLY A 41 -6.79 6.62 13.45
CA GLY A 41 -6.12 7.88 13.75
C GLY A 41 -5.84 8.00 15.24
N GLY A 42 -4.78 8.72 15.60
CA GLY A 42 -4.28 8.84 16.97
C GLY A 42 -2.76 8.69 17.02
N ASP A 43 -2.23 8.64 18.24
CA ASP A 43 -0.82 8.35 18.49
C ASP A 43 -0.65 6.84 18.72
N PHE A 44 0.00 6.19 17.76
CA PHE A 44 0.27 4.76 17.77
C PHE A 44 1.73 4.53 17.42
N GLU A 45 2.27 3.40 17.86
CA GLU A 45 3.52 2.93 17.29
C GLU A 45 3.40 2.81 15.77
N THR A 46 4.49 3.08 15.06
CA THR A 46 4.50 3.04 13.60
C THR A 46 5.61 2.14 13.09
N THR A 47 5.35 1.46 11.98
CA THR A 47 6.40 0.83 11.16
C THR A 47 6.53 1.57 9.83
N THR A 48 7.59 1.26 9.07
CA THR A 48 7.75 1.75 7.71
C THR A 48 7.42 0.65 6.71
N VAL A 49 6.56 0.98 5.75
CA VAL A 49 6.32 0.18 4.54
C VAL A 49 7.02 0.84 3.36
N ALA A 50 7.83 0.07 2.64
CA ALA A 50 8.44 0.48 1.39
C ALA A 50 7.49 0.17 0.22
N VAL A 51 7.21 1.19 -0.58
CA VAL A 51 6.49 1.10 -1.86
C VAL A 51 7.50 1.26 -2.99
N SER A 52 7.93 0.16 -3.59
CA SER A 52 8.90 0.17 -4.69
C SER A 52 8.17 -0.02 -6.02
N ALA A 53 8.23 0.99 -6.89
CA ALA A 53 7.59 1.00 -8.18
C ALA A 53 8.60 0.93 -9.33
N THR A 54 8.29 0.14 -10.34
CA THR A 54 8.90 0.14 -11.67
C THR A 54 7.79 0.25 -12.72
N PRO A 55 8.11 0.43 -14.02
CA PRO A 55 7.08 0.45 -15.06
C PRO A 55 6.20 -0.80 -15.14
N THR A 56 6.64 -1.93 -14.58
CA THR A 56 5.95 -3.24 -14.70
C THR A 56 5.72 -3.95 -13.37
N SER A 57 6.18 -3.41 -12.25
CA SER A 57 6.00 -4.02 -10.93
C SER A 57 5.81 -2.98 -9.83
N VAL A 58 4.89 -3.23 -8.90
CA VAL A 58 4.82 -2.52 -7.62
C VAL A 58 4.99 -3.52 -6.49
N ARG A 59 5.91 -3.22 -5.57
CA ARG A 59 6.24 -4.07 -4.43
C ARG A 59 5.99 -3.33 -3.13
N LEU A 60 5.43 -4.06 -2.17
CA LEU A 60 5.01 -3.56 -0.87
C LEU A 60 5.55 -4.50 0.21
N ARG A 61 6.45 -4.01 1.06
CA ARG A 61 7.03 -4.78 2.17
C ARG A 61 7.31 -3.92 3.38
N ARG A 62 7.35 -4.52 4.56
CA ARG A 62 7.89 -3.83 5.74
C ARG A 62 9.41 -3.74 5.64
N VAL A 63 9.94 -2.69 6.27
CA VAL A 63 11.37 -2.35 6.20
C VAL A 63 12.15 -2.98 7.35
N ASP A 64 11.49 -3.19 8.48
CA ASP A 64 12.03 -3.86 9.67
C ASP A 64 12.30 -5.36 9.44
N GLY A 65 11.86 -5.93 8.32
CA GLY A 65 12.08 -7.33 7.95
C GLY A 65 10.97 -8.27 8.42
N ASP A 66 10.00 -7.78 9.18
CA ASP A 66 8.84 -8.55 9.59
C ASP A 66 7.87 -8.78 8.43
N ARG A 67 7.02 -9.80 8.58
CA ARG A 67 5.96 -10.08 7.62
C ARG A 67 4.90 -8.98 7.67
N LEU A 68 4.42 -8.61 6.49
CA LEU A 68 3.34 -7.67 6.29
C LEU A 68 2.00 -8.36 6.56
N GLN A 69 1.35 -7.98 7.64
CA GLN A 69 -0.08 -8.20 7.85
C GLN A 69 -0.78 -6.85 7.98
N VAL A 70 -1.99 -6.75 7.42
CA VAL A 70 -2.73 -5.49 7.33
C VAL A 70 -4.19 -5.73 7.67
N HIS A 71 -4.74 -4.88 8.53
CA HIS A 71 -6.17 -4.79 8.76
C HIS A 71 -6.72 -3.46 8.22
N ILE A 72 -7.85 -3.53 7.51
CA ILE A 72 -8.68 -2.37 7.21
C ILE A 72 -9.67 -2.20 8.36
N VAL A 73 -9.61 -1.06 9.03
CA VAL A 73 -10.46 -0.72 10.16
C VAL A 73 -11.59 0.19 9.68
N GLU A 74 -12.83 -0.26 9.88
CA GLU A 74 -14.04 0.49 9.58
C GLU A 74 -14.68 1.00 10.87
N ASN A 75 -15.33 2.16 10.81
CA ASN A 75 -16.02 2.80 11.94
C ASN A 75 -15.11 3.10 13.15
N TRP A 76 -13.81 3.33 12.90
CA TRP A 76 -12.90 3.82 13.92
C TRP A 76 -13.37 5.20 14.42
N THR A 77 -13.43 5.38 15.74
CA THR A 77 -13.66 6.68 16.37
C THR A 77 -12.46 7.08 17.22
N ASP A 78 -12.10 6.25 18.18
CA ASP A 78 -10.95 6.44 19.08
C ASP A 78 -10.51 5.09 19.70
N ALA A 79 -9.48 5.11 20.54
CA ALA A 79 -8.91 3.91 21.17
C ALA A 79 -9.91 3.13 22.04
N ASN A 80 -10.93 3.77 22.59
CA ASN A 80 -11.97 3.11 23.39
C ASN A 80 -13.12 2.59 22.52
N SER A 81 -13.20 3.04 21.26
CA SER A 81 -14.21 2.64 20.27
C SER A 81 -13.55 2.24 18.94
N PRO A 82 -12.87 1.08 18.89
CA PRO A 82 -11.93 0.73 17.83
C PRO A 82 -12.55 0.26 16.51
N GLY A 83 -13.88 0.22 16.38
CA GLY A 83 -14.55 -0.21 15.15
C GLY A 83 -14.32 -1.69 14.81
N VAL A 84 -14.38 -2.03 13.52
CA VAL A 84 -14.22 -3.41 13.01
C VAL A 84 -12.96 -3.52 12.16
N ALA A 85 -12.01 -4.35 12.59
CA ALA A 85 -10.79 -4.64 11.86
C ALA A 85 -10.96 -5.90 10.99
N THR A 86 -10.78 -5.76 9.67
CA THR A 86 -10.85 -6.88 8.72
C THR A 86 -9.48 -7.15 8.08
N PRO A 87 -8.97 -8.38 8.10
CA PRO A 87 -7.68 -8.69 7.50
C PRO A 87 -7.69 -8.58 5.97
N VAL A 88 -6.59 -8.07 5.42
CA VAL A 88 -6.34 -8.02 3.97
C VAL A 88 -5.82 -9.38 3.48
N PHE A 89 -4.85 -9.95 4.19
CA PHE A 89 -4.28 -11.26 3.88
C PHE A 89 -4.78 -12.31 4.87
N ASP A 90 -5.01 -13.53 4.39
CA ASP A 90 -5.38 -14.63 5.28
C ASP A 90 -4.24 -14.99 6.24
N GLU A 91 -3.00 -14.84 5.77
CA GLU A 91 -1.75 -15.05 6.53
C GLU A 91 -0.77 -13.89 6.26
N PRO A 92 0.10 -13.52 7.23
CA PRO A 92 1.13 -12.52 7.00
C PRO A 92 2.05 -12.87 5.82
N VAL A 93 2.32 -11.91 4.94
CA VAL A 93 3.12 -12.10 3.72
C VAL A 93 4.47 -11.40 3.83
N GLU A 94 5.52 -11.93 3.22
CA GLU A 94 6.83 -11.27 3.22
C GLU A 94 6.83 -10.00 2.34
N GLU A 95 6.16 -10.07 1.20
CA GLU A 95 6.03 -8.98 0.24
C GLU A 95 4.73 -9.17 -0.56
N LEU A 96 4.00 -8.08 -0.76
CA LEU A 96 2.95 -8.00 -1.77
C LEU A 96 3.57 -7.50 -3.09
N VAL A 97 3.48 -8.32 -4.14
CA VAL A 97 3.95 -7.99 -5.48
C VAL A 97 2.76 -7.87 -6.43
N LEU A 98 2.63 -6.70 -7.04
CA LEU A 98 1.76 -6.45 -8.18
C LEU A 98 2.62 -6.44 -9.45
N GLU A 99 2.25 -7.25 -10.44
CA GLU A 99 2.91 -7.31 -11.74
C GLU A 99 1.93 -6.86 -12.84
N ARG A 100 2.48 -6.25 -13.90
CA ARG A 100 1.68 -5.89 -15.07
C ARG A 100 1.47 -7.11 -15.96
N CYS A 101 0.22 -7.47 -16.19
CA CYS A 101 -0.25 -8.62 -16.95
C CYS A 101 -1.30 -8.16 -17.97
N ASP A 102 -1.02 -8.32 -19.26
CA ASP A 102 -1.93 -7.91 -20.35
C ASP A 102 -2.47 -6.47 -20.22
N GLY A 103 -1.62 -5.56 -19.71
CA GLY A 103 -1.96 -4.16 -19.50
C GLY A 103 -2.68 -3.84 -18.18
N GLN A 104 -2.98 -4.83 -17.35
CA GLN A 104 -3.63 -4.68 -16.05
C GLN A 104 -2.68 -5.04 -14.90
N TRP A 105 -2.91 -4.51 -13.70
CA TRP A 105 -2.16 -4.91 -12.51
C TRP A 105 -2.80 -6.14 -11.85
N ALA A 106 -1.98 -7.15 -11.59
CA ALA A 106 -2.39 -8.41 -10.98
C ALA A 106 -1.42 -8.84 -9.87
N PHE A 107 -1.84 -9.73 -8.98
CA PHE A 107 -1.00 -10.26 -7.89
C PHE A 107 -0.87 -11.78 -7.95
N GLY A 108 0.21 -12.34 -7.41
CA GLY A 108 0.48 -13.78 -7.54
C GLY A 108 -0.60 -14.68 -6.92
N SER A 109 -0.99 -15.77 -7.61
CA SER A 109 -1.98 -16.77 -7.15
C SER A 109 -1.65 -17.47 -5.84
N ARG A 110 -0.38 -17.44 -5.42
CA ARG A 110 0.05 -18.05 -4.15
C ARG A 110 -0.38 -17.23 -2.93
N MET A 111 -0.70 -15.95 -3.13
CA MET A 111 -1.14 -15.07 -2.06
C MET A 111 -2.65 -15.22 -1.86
N ARG A 112 -3.05 -15.53 -0.62
CA ARG A 112 -4.44 -15.54 -0.20
C ARG A 112 -4.79 -14.20 0.43
N ALA A 113 -5.55 -13.41 -0.30
CA ALA A 113 -5.98 -12.09 0.10
C ALA A 113 -7.47 -11.91 -0.14
N ARG A 114 -8.12 -11.10 0.69
CA ARG A 114 -9.51 -10.68 0.50
C ARG A 114 -9.55 -9.59 -0.57
N PRO A 115 -10.11 -9.82 -1.77
CA PRO A 115 -9.94 -8.90 -2.91
C PRO A 115 -10.36 -7.46 -2.61
N THR A 116 -11.52 -7.25 -1.97
CA THR A 116 -12.00 -5.92 -1.61
C THR A 116 -11.07 -5.19 -0.64
N GLN A 117 -10.51 -5.90 0.34
CA GLN A 117 -9.61 -5.28 1.32
C GLN A 117 -8.23 -5.03 0.72
N LEU A 118 -7.77 -5.91 -0.17
CA LEU A 118 -6.54 -5.71 -0.94
C LEU A 118 -6.64 -4.48 -1.82
N ASP A 119 -7.73 -4.32 -2.58
CA ASP A 119 -7.94 -3.14 -3.43
C ASP A 119 -7.94 -1.85 -2.60
N ARG A 120 -8.62 -1.84 -1.44
CA ARG A 120 -8.65 -0.70 -0.52
C ARG A 120 -7.27 -0.39 0.05
N PHE A 121 -6.52 -1.42 0.45
CA PHE A 121 -5.17 -1.27 0.97
C PHE A 121 -4.23 -0.68 -0.09
N VAL A 122 -4.17 -1.30 -1.27
CA VAL A 122 -3.33 -0.85 -2.40
C VAL A 122 -3.72 0.55 -2.81
N GLY A 123 -5.01 0.85 -2.95
CA GLY A 123 -5.49 2.19 -3.30
C GLY A 123 -5.09 3.23 -2.25
N THR A 124 -5.18 2.90 -0.96
CA THR A 124 -4.79 3.81 0.12
C THR A 124 -3.29 4.09 0.11
N LEU A 125 -2.45 3.06 0.08
CA LEU A 125 -0.99 3.23 0.05
C LEU A 125 -0.54 3.96 -1.21
N THR A 126 -1.13 3.68 -2.37
CA THR A 126 -0.77 4.35 -3.62
C THR A 126 -1.07 5.84 -3.54
N ARG A 127 -2.22 6.26 -2.99
CA ARG A 127 -2.51 7.68 -2.78
C ARG A 127 -1.51 8.36 -1.85
N PHE A 128 -1.13 7.71 -0.75
CA PHE A 128 -0.11 8.24 0.16
C PHE A 128 1.27 8.33 -0.50
N ALA A 129 1.66 7.31 -1.27
CA ALA A 129 2.91 7.31 -2.01
C ALA A 129 2.94 8.46 -3.03
N LEU A 130 1.87 8.63 -3.82
CA LEU A 130 1.74 9.75 -4.76
C LEU A 130 1.81 11.11 -4.06
N ALA A 131 1.06 11.30 -2.97
CA ALA A 131 1.11 12.53 -2.19
C ALA A 131 2.53 12.83 -1.68
N LYS A 132 3.27 11.80 -1.26
CA LYS A 132 4.66 11.94 -0.82
C LYS A 132 5.62 12.24 -1.98
N GLN A 133 5.47 11.56 -3.12
CA GLN A 133 6.26 11.82 -4.33
C GLN A 133 6.05 13.24 -4.87
N LEU A 134 4.81 13.74 -4.84
CA LEU A 134 4.48 15.12 -5.25
C LEU A 134 5.15 16.16 -4.34
N ARG A 135 5.16 15.93 -3.02
CA ARG A 135 5.85 16.80 -2.06
C ARG A 135 7.37 16.78 -2.23
N ALA A 136 7.94 15.60 -2.47
CA ALA A 136 9.38 15.45 -2.69
C ALA A 136 9.84 16.08 -4.01
N GLY A 137 9.00 16.03 -5.06
CA GLY A 137 9.26 16.66 -6.35
C GLY A 137 9.00 18.17 -6.40
N GLY A 138 8.55 18.79 -5.30
CA GLY A 138 8.25 20.23 -5.21
C GLY A 138 9.40 21.10 -4.69
N PHE A 139 10.57 20.53 -4.40
CA PHE A 139 11.76 21.24 -3.87
C PHE A 139 12.86 21.47 -4.93
N ASP A 140 12.49 21.59 -6.21
CA ASP A 140 13.42 21.93 -7.31
C ASP A 140 12.95 23.14 -8.15
N GLN A 141 12.11 24.00 -7.59
CA GLN A 141 11.74 25.28 -8.21
C GLN A 141 11.71 26.42 -7.16
N ALA A 142 12.68 27.33 -7.29
CA ALA A 142 13.01 28.50 -6.44
C ALA A 142 13.73 28.13 -5.12
N VAL A 143 15.00 28.52 -4.87
CA VAL A 143 15.52 29.89 -4.97
C VAL A 143 16.96 29.90 -5.50
N GLY A 144 17.09 30.23 -6.78
CA GLY A 144 18.14 31.14 -7.24
C GLY A 144 17.44 32.46 -7.55
N ALA A 145 17.66 33.47 -6.72
CA ALA A 145 17.46 34.87 -7.05
C ALA A 145 18.40 35.69 -6.17
N ALA A 146 19.18 36.51 -6.89
CA ALA A 146 20.23 37.43 -6.50
C ALA A 146 20.13 38.11 -5.13
#